data_AF-A0A227IZR3-F1
#
_entry.id   AF-A0A227IZR3-F1
#
_cell.length_a   1.000
_cell.length_b   1.000
_cell.length_c   1.000
_cell.angle_alpha   90.00
_cell.angle_beta   90.00
_cell.angle_gamma   90.00
#
_symmetry.space_group_name_H-M   'P 1'
#
loop_
_entity.id
_entity.type
_entity.pdbx_description
1 polymer ?
#
loop_
_entity_poly.entity_id
_entity_poly.type
_entity_poly.pdbx_seq_one_letter_code
_entity_poly.pdbx_strand_id
1 'polypeptide(L)'
;MLSLSVAYRNDERPNKVDLGIGVYKNSAGETPIMKAIQMAQDVVVETQKTKSYVGLAGCEEFNQSMIDLLLTGTSAMDRVAAIQTP
;
A
#
# COMPACT_ATOMS: atom_id res chain seq x y z
N MET A 1 4.09 16.23 11.55
CA MET A 1 3.35 15.01 11.96
C MET A 1 3.88 14.38 13.25
N LEU A 2 5.20 14.26 13.44
CA LEU A 2 5.78 13.61 14.64
C LEU A 2 5.40 14.26 15.98
N SER A 3 5.36 15.59 16.05
CA SER A 3 5.02 16.34 17.28
C SER A 3 3.57 16.11 17.75
N LEU A 4 2.63 15.95 16.82
CA LEU A 4 1.21 15.75 17.14
C LEU A 4 0.95 14.35 17.70
N SER A 5 1.59 13.32 17.16
CA SER A 5 1.48 11.95 17.67
C SER A 5 2.13 11.75 19.05
N VAL A 6 3.11 12.59 19.42
CA VAL A 6 3.70 12.58 20.77
C VAL A 6 2.76 13.27 21.76
N ALA A 7 2.22 14.43 21.41
CA ALA A 7 1.24 15.14 22.25
C ALA A 7 -0.02 14.28 22.49
N TYR A 8 -0.52 13.60 21.45
CA TYR A 8 -1.63 12.66 21.58
C TYR A 8 -1.29 11.50 22.52
N ARG A 9 -0.10 10.91 22.43
CA ARG A 9 0.30 9.79 23.31
C ARG A 9 0.39 10.20 24.77
N ASN A 10 0.90 11.40 25.06
CA ASN A 10 1.12 11.91 26.42
C ASN A 10 -0.17 12.43 27.11
N ASP A 11 -1.28 12.51 26.40
CA ASP A 11 -2.57 12.91 26.96
C ASP A 11 -3.24 11.75 27.70
N GLU A 12 -3.52 11.88 29.00
CA GLU A 12 -4.11 10.80 29.82
C GLU A 12 -5.63 10.67 29.67
N ARG A 13 -6.29 11.57 28.93
CA ARG A 13 -7.75 11.53 28.77
C ARG A 13 -8.19 10.21 28.10
N PRO A 14 -9.12 9.44 28.70
CA PRO A 14 -9.52 8.13 28.17
C PRO A 14 -10.26 8.20 26.84
N ASN A 15 -10.89 9.35 26.53
CA ASN A 15 -11.71 9.56 25.32
C ASN A 15 -11.03 10.49 24.29
N LYS A 16 -9.71 10.59 24.29
CA LYS A 16 -8.97 11.38 23.30
C LYS A 16 -9.12 10.77 21.89
N VAL A 17 -9.17 11.62 20.87
CA VAL A 17 -9.34 11.21 19.47
C VAL A 17 -8.14 11.70 18.65
N ASP A 18 -7.51 10.80 17.88
CA ASP A 18 -6.42 11.12 16.96
C ASP A 18 -6.96 11.24 15.53
N LEU A 19 -7.21 12.48 15.09
CA LEU A 19 -7.55 12.82 13.70
C LEU A 19 -6.33 13.28 12.89
N GLY A 20 -5.14 13.26 13.50
CA GLY A 20 -3.90 13.65 12.84
C GLY A 20 -3.30 12.55 11.98
N ILE A 21 -3.68 11.29 12.22
CA ILE A 21 -3.20 10.13 11.47
C ILE A 21 -4.08 9.88 10.24
N GLY A 22 -3.50 10.05 9.05
CA GLY A 22 -4.17 9.81 7.76
C GLY A 22 -4.23 8.33 7.32
N VAL A 23 -4.14 7.38 8.25
CA VAL A 23 -4.23 5.95 7.94
C VAL A 23 -5.61 5.43 8.30
N TYR A 24 -6.12 4.48 7.51
CA TYR A 24 -7.35 3.79 7.85
C TYR A 24 -7.19 3.01 9.15
N LYS A 25 -8.22 3.11 10.01
CA LYS A 25 -8.38 2.30 11.21
C LYS A 25 -9.72 1.58 11.19
N ASN A 26 -9.75 0.32 11.62
CA ASN A 26 -10.99 -0.44 11.80
C ASN A 26 -11.77 0.03 13.05
N SER A 27 -12.90 -0.61 13.35
CA SER A 27 -13.72 -0.30 14.53
C SER A 27 -13.03 -0.56 15.87
N ALA A 28 -11.94 -1.32 15.89
CA ALA A 28 -11.09 -1.54 17.07
C ALA A 28 -9.95 -0.51 17.19
N GLY A 29 -9.84 0.43 16.25
CA GLY A 29 -8.78 1.45 16.23
C GLY A 29 -7.43 0.95 15.68
N GLU A 30 -7.41 -0.22 15.04
CA GLU A 30 -6.22 -0.87 14.49
C GLU A 30 -6.07 -0.58 13.00
N THR A 31 -4.86 -0.69 12.45
CA THR A 31 -4.59 -0.64 11.01
C THR A 31 -4.49 -2.07 10.46
N PRO A 32 -5.59 -2.67 9.95
CA PRO A 32 -5.57 -4.08 9.57
C PRO A 32 -4.79 -4.33 8.28
N ILE A 33 -4.12 -5.47 8.20
CA ILE A 33 -3.60 -6.01 6.94
C ILE A 33 -4.73 -6.77 6.25
N MET A 34 -5.02 -6.45 4.98
CA MET A 34 -6.05 -7.14 4.20
C MET A 34 -5.70 -8.62 4.02
N LYS A 35 -6.71 -9.51 4.08
CA LYS A 35 -6.52 -10.96 3.92
C LYS A 35 -5.80 -11.33 2.61
N ALA A 36 -6.17 -10.69 1.51
CA ALA A 36 -5.53 -10.91 0.20
C ALA A 36 -4.02 -10.56 0.22
N ILE A 37 -3.64 -9.52 0.98
CA ILE A 37 -2.23 -9.12 1.13
C ILE A 37 -1.46 -10.14 1.96
N GLN A 38 -2.03 -10.66 3.05
CA GLN A 38 -1.40 -11.73 3.84
C GLN A 38 -1.14 -12.96 2.97
N MET A 39 -2.16 -13.42 2.23
CA MET A 39 -2.01 -14.58 1.34
C MET A 39 -0.97 -14.35 0.24
N ALA A 40 -0.92 -13.16 -0.35
CA ALA A 40 0.09 -12.83 -1.36
C ALA A 40 1.52 -12.83 -0.77
N GLN A 41 1.70 -12.38 0.47
CA GLN A 41 2.99 -12.44 1.16
C GLN A 41 3.45 -13.88 1.36
N ASP A 42 2.55 -14.78 1.79
CA ASP A 42 2.87 -16.20 1.96
C ASP A 42 3.36 -16.82 0.64
N VAL A 43 2.62 -16.57 -0.46
CA VAL A 43 3.02 -17.04 -1.80
C VAL A 43 4.38 -16.49 -2.21
N VAL A 44 4.67 -15.22 -1.98
CA VAL A 44 5.97 -14.62 -2.31
C VAL A 44 7.09 -15.26 -1.50
N VAL A 45 6.89 -15.48 -0.20
CA VAL A 45 7.87 -16.12 0.69
C VAL A 45 8.17 -17.55 0.23
N GLU A 46 7.15 -18.30 -0.17
CA GLU A 46 7.30 -19.69 -0.61
C GLU A 46 7.95 -19.82 -1.99
N THR A 47 7.70 -18.88 -2.90
CA THR A 47 8.03 -19.04 -4.33
C THR A 47 9.22 -18.21 -4.81
N GLN A 48 9.54 -17.10 -4.14
CA GLN A 48 10.59 -16.19 -4.58
C GLN A 48 11.98 -16.78 -4.36
N LYS A 49 12.70 -17.07 -5.45
CA LYS A 49 14.06 -17.67 -5.40
C LYS A 49 15.19 -16.65 -5.27
N THR A 50 14.96 -15.40 -5.67
CA THR A 50 15.98 -14.34 -5.68
C THR A 50 15.37 -12.96 -5.43
N LYS A 51 16.21 -12.04 -4.96
CA LYS A 51 15.93 -10.59 -4.84
C LYS A 51 16.80 -9.77 -5.79
N SER A 52 17.19 -10.36 -6.91
CA SER A 52 17.93 -9.69 -7.98
C SER A 52 17.21 -8.42 -8.45
N TYR A 53 17.99 -7.49 -9.00
CA TYR A 53 17.43 -6.28 -9.60
C TYR A 53 16.39 -6.63 -10.67
N VAL A 54 15.27 -5.93 -10.60
CA VAL A 54 14.29 -5.85 -11.70
C VAL A 54 14.79 -4.85 -12.75
N GLY A 55 14.19 -4.90 -13.95
CA GLY A 55 14.50 -3.96 -15.01
C GLY A 55 14.23 -2.50 -14.60
N LEU A 56 14.73 -1.54 -15.39
CA LEU A 56 14.63 -0.11 -15.08
C LEU A 56 13.19 0.38 -14.89
N ALA A 57 12.23 -0.22 -15.61
CA ALA A 57 10.82 0.09 -15.50
C ALA A 57 10.11 -0.59 -14.30
N GLY A 58 10.83 -1.44 -13.56
CA GLY A 58 10.32 -2.27 -12.47
C GLY A 58 9.71 -3.59 -12.93
N CYS A 59 8.71 -4.09 -12.20
CA CYS A 59 8.02 -5.33 -12.52
C CYS A 59 6.97 -5.12 -13.62
N GLU A 60 7.14 -5.78 -14.75
CA GLU A 60 6.23 -5.67 -15.91
C GLU A 60 4.81 -6.15 -15.56
N GLU A 61 4.69 -7.27 -14.85
CA GLU A 61 3.40 -7.82 -14.42
C GLU A 61 2.65 -6.86 -13.47
N PHE A 62 3.38 -6.21 -12.56
CA PHE A 62 2.80 -5.18 -11.70
C PHE A 62 2.33 -3.99 -12.51
N ASN A 63 3.17 -3.48 -13.41
CA ASN A 63 2.83 -2.35 -14.27
C ASN A 63 1.58 -2.63 -15.10
N GLN A 64 1.50 -3.80 -15.75
CA GLN A 64 0.33 -4.18 -16.53
C GLN A 64 -0.93 -4.31 -15.65
N SER A 65 -0.81 -4.95 -14.49
CA SER A 65 -1.94 -5.10 -13.56
C SER A 65 -2.48 -3.74 -13.08
N MET A 66 -1.59 -2.77 -12.85
CA MET A 66 -1.98 -1.42 -12.45
C MET A 66 -2.61 -0.63 -13.60
N ILE A 67 -2.11 -0.79 -14.82
CA ILE A 67 -2.74 -0.23 -16.04
C ILE A 67 -4.17 -0.76 -16.16
N ASP A 68 -4.33 -2.09 -16.08
CA ASP A 68 -5.62 -2.74 -16.25
C ASP A 68 -6.59 -2.30 -15.16
N LEU A 69 -6.15 -2.23 -13.90
CA LEU A 69 -6.97 -1.77 -12.78
C LEU A 69 -7.49 -0.33 -12.97
N LEU A 70 -6.66 0.56 -13.50
CA LEU A 70 -6.97 2.00 -13.54
C LEU A 70 -7.64 2.45 -14.84
N LEU A 71 -7.25 1.87 -15.97
CA LEU A 71 -7.54 2.45 -17.29
C LEU A 71 -8.37 1.53 -18.20
N THR A 72 -8.67 0.29 -17.80
CA THR A 72 -9.49 -0.62 -18.61
C THR A 72 -10.82 0.03 -18.99
N GLY A 73 -11.15 -0.02 -20.29
CA GLY A 73 -12.37 0.58 -20.83
C GLY A 73 -12.31 2.10 -21.04
N THR A 74 -11.17 2.73 -20.79
CA THR A 74 -10.96 4.16 -21.06
C THR A 74 -10.21 4.37 -22.37
N SER A 75 -10.37 5.56 -22.97
CA SER A 75 -9.61 5.97 -24.16
C SER A 75 -8.12 6.26 -23.87
N ALA A 76 -7.68 6.11 -22.63
CA ALA A 76 -6.28 6.29 -22.24
C ALA A 76 -5.44 5.02 -22.47
N MET A 77 -6.06 3.86 -22.67
CA MET A 77 -5.36 2.58 -22.88
C MET A 77 -4.35 2.64 -24.03
N ASP A 78 -4.71 3.26 -25.16
CA ASP A 78 -3.85 3.31 -26.35
C ASP A 78 -2.64 4.23 -26.19
N ARG A 79 -2.55 4.98 -25.09
CA ARG A 79 -1.51 6.01 -24.87
C ARG A 79 -0.84 5.87 -23.50
N VAL A 80 -1.03 4.75 -22.82
CA VAL A 80 -0.49 4.54 -21.47
C VAL A 80 1.00 4.21 -21.51
N ALA A 81 1.73 4.74 -20.53
CA ALA A 81 3.06 4.28 -20.15
C ALA A 81 3.10 4.14 -18.63
N ALA A 82 3.76 3.11 -18.12
CA ALA A 82 3.88 2.85 -16.69
C ALA A 82 5.34 2.58 -16.29
N ILE A 83 5.70 3.07 -15.12
CA ILE A 83 6.96 2.76 -14.44
C ILE A 83 6.65 2.54 -12.96
N GLN A 84 7.22 1.49 -12.39
CA GLN A 84 7.16 1.25 -10.95
C GLN A 84 8.32 2.00 -10.28
N THR A 85 8.00 2.90 -9.36
CA THR A 85 9.00 3.53 -8.50
C THR A 85 9.47 2.56 -7.41
N PRO A 86 10.77 2.57 -7.04
CA PRO A 86 11.30 1.76 -5.94
C PRO A 86 10.59 1.98 -4.60
#